data_AF-A0A2U8GSR1-F1
#
_entry.id   AF-A0A2U8GSR1-F1
#
_cell.length_a   1.000
_cell.length_b   1.000
_cell.length_c   1.000
_cell.angle_alpha   90.00
_cell.angle_beta   90.00
_cell.angle_gamma   90.00
#
_symmetry.space_group_name_H-M   'P 1'
#
loop_
_entity.id
_entity.type
_entity.pdbx_description
1 polymer ?
#
loop_
_entity_poly.entity_id
_entity_poly.type
_entity_poly.pdbx_seq_one_letter_code
_entity_poly.pdbx_strand_id
1 'polypeptide(L)'
;MRLPTLVALLCLACLPAAHGQGVPAPASAPASAPAADAALDKDWRSTEGYTFPALAKTVADMQNLAHAMHLRDYCSDRRVSDEFVRERLARFSQLTGRQETCRSLLDY
;
A
#
# COMPACT_ATOMS: atom_id res chain seq x y z
N MET A 1 -23.77 32.65 -8.27
CA MET A 1 -24.56 31.47 -7.83
C MET A 1 -24.63 30.40 -8.94
N ARG A 2 -23.50 29.82 -9.37
CA ARG A 2 -23.45 28.72 -10.36
C ARG A 2 -22.73 27.45 -9.84
N LEU A 3 -22.47 27.41 -8.53
CA LEU A 3 -21.87 26.27 -7.85
C LEU A 3 -22.84 25.07 -7.64
N PRO A 4 -24.15 25.24 -7.36
CA PRO A 4 -25.01 24.08 -7.08
C PRO A 4 -25.31 23.25 -8.33
N THR A 5 -25.26 23.85 -9.52
CA THR A 5 -25.51 23.17 -10.80
C THR A 5 -24.38 22.22 -11.19
N LEU A 6 -23.14 22.54 -10.83
CA LEU A 6 -21.95 21.73 -11.16
C LEU A 6 -21.85 20.48 -10.27
N VAL A 7 -22.29 20.58 -9.01
CA VAL A 7 -22.41 19.43 -8.09
C VAL A 7 -23.49 18.45 -8.56
N ALA A 8 -24.64 18.96 -9.05
CA ALA A 8 -25.72 18.10 -9.54
C ALA A 8 -25.34 17.30 -10.79
N LEU A 9 -24.49 17.84 -11.67
CA LEU A 9 -23.99 17.14 -12.85
C LEU A 9 -22.95 16.05 -12.52
N LEU A 10 -22.13 16.23 -11.47
CA LEU A 10 -21.14 15.23 -11.07
C LEU A 10 -21.77 14.00 -10.39
N CYS A 11 -22.90 14.16 -9.70
CA CYS A 11 -23.60 13.08 -9.02
C CYS A 11 -24.29 12.09 -9.99
N LEU A 12 -24.58 12.51 -11.22
CA LEU A 12 -25.25 11.67 -12.22
C LEU A 12 -24.31 10.68 -12.94
N ALA A 13 -22.99 10.84 -12.78
CA ALA A 13 -21.98 9.97 -13.42
C ALA A 13 -21.58 8.74 -12.59
N CYS A 14 -22.03 8.64 -11.34
CA CYS A 14 -21.68 7.55 -10.42
C CYS A 14 -22.86 6.62 -10.08
N LEU A 15 -23.81 6.40 -11.00
CA LEU A 15 -24.75 5.29 -10.84
C LEU A 15 -24.04 3.98 -11.24
N PRO A 16 -23.82 3.03 -10.32
CA PRO A 16 -23.44 1.68 -10.71
C PRO A 16 -24.61 1.07 -11.50
N ALA A 17 -24.32 0.64 -12.74
CA ALA A 17 -25.24 -0.16 -13.52
C ALA A 17 -25.49 -1.47 -12.76
N ALA A 18 -26.65 -1.55 -12.09
CA ALA A 18 -27.18 -2.78 -11.52
C ALA A 18 -27.37 -3.79 -12.65
N HIS A 19 -26.38 -4.65 -12.84
CA HIS A 19 -26.49 -5.83 -13.69
C HIS A 19 -27.47 -6.78 -13.00
N GLY A 20 -28.72 -6.77 -13.47
CA GLY A 20 -29.69 -7.80 -13.16
C GLY A 20 -29.21 -9.12 -13.73
N GLN A 21 -28.73 -10.01 -12.86
CA GLN A 21 -28.64 -11.43 -13.13
C GLN A 21 -29.72 -12.11 -12.30
N GLY A 22 -30.56 -12.86 -13.00
CA GLY A 22 -31.78 -13.46 -12.45
C GLY A 22 -31.51 -14.34 -11.24
N VAL A 23 -32.54 -14.46 -10.44
CA VAL A 23 -32.60 -15.39 -9.30
C VAL A 23 -32.23 -16.78 -9.81
N PRO A 24 -31.19 -17.44 -9.26
CA PRO A 24 -31.06 -18.87 -9.46
C PRO A 24 -32.09 -19.55 -8.56
N ALA A 25 -32.89 -20.44 -9.13
CA ALA A 25 -33.59 -21.48 -8.39
C ALA A 25 -32.57 -22.23 -7.50
N PRO A 26 -32.96 -22.78 -6.33
CA PRO A 26 -32.01 -23.47 -5.45
C PRO A 26 -31.50 -24.73 -6.15
N ALA A 27 -30.33 -24.61 -6.78
CA ALA A 27 -29.55 -25.73 -7.23
C ALA A 27 -28.94 -26.39 -5.99
N SER A 28 -29.12 -27.71 -5.89
CA SER A 28 -28.55 -28.58 -4.87
C SER A 28 -27.09 -28.19 -4.58
N ALA A 29 -26.76 -27.98 -3.31
CA ALA A 29 -25.41 -27.65 -2.87
C ALA A 29 -24.43 -28.73 -3.39
N PRO A 30 -23.39 -28.36 -4.17
CA PRO A 30 -22.30 -29.29 -4.40
C PRO A 30 -21.60 -29.51 -3.07
N ALA A 31 -21.36 -30.77 -2.73
CA ALA A 31 -20.56 -31.16 -1.59
C ALA A 31 -19.25 -30.36 -1.59
N SER A 32 -18.94 -29.75 -0.44
CA SER A 32 -17.68 -29.04 -0.21
C SER A 32 -16.53 -29.93 -0.67
N ALA A 33 -15.90 -29.56 -1.78
CA ALA A 33 -14.63 -30.15 -2.15
C ALA A 33 -13.68 -29.94 -0.97
N PRO A 34 -12.88 -30.95 -0.56
CA PRO A 34 -11.87 -30.73 0.45
C PRO A 34 -11.01 -29.55 -0.02
N ALA A 35 -10.81 -28.56 0.85
CA ALA A 35 -9.84 -27.52 0.61
C ALA A 35 -8.51 -28.23 0.38
N ALA A 36 -8.14 -28.38 -0.89
CA ALA A 36 -6.78 -28.76 -1.23
C ALA A 36 -5.92 -27.69 -0.56
N ASP A 37 -5.06 -28.12 0.36
CA ASP A 37 -3.94 -27.32 0.81
C ASP A 37 -3.18 -26.91 -0.44
N ALA A 38 -3.54 -25.74 -0.98
CA ALA A 38 -2.77 -25.08 -2.01
C ALA A 38 -1.46 -24.76 -1.33
N ALA A 39 -0.49 -25.65 -1.47
CA ALA A 39 0.89 -25.40 -1.11
C ALA A 39 1.20 -24.00 -1.66
N LEU A 40 1.37 -23.03 -0.75
CA LEU A 40 1.57 -21.63 -1.12
C LEU A 40 2.67 -21.63 -2.19
N ASP A 41 2.31 -21.17 -3.39
CA ASP A 41 3.21 -21.13 -4.53
C ASP A 41 4.50 -20.45 -4.09
N LYS A 42 5.58 -21.22 -3.95
CA LYS A 42 6.82 -20.74 -3.33
C LYS A 42 7.48 -19.64 -4.15
N ASP A 43 7.05 -19.46 -5.39
CA ASP A 43 7.62 -18.54 -6.36
C ASP A 43 6.78 -17.28 -6.60
N TRP A 44 5.68 -17.07 -5.87
CA TRP A 44 4.81 -15.90 -6.10
C TRP A 44 5.51 -14.54 -5.93
N ARG A 45 6.64 -14.50 -5.22
CA ARG A 45 7.53 -13.33 -5.07
C ARG A 45 8.89 -13.49 -5.75
N SER A 46 9.09 -14.50 -6.58
CA SER A 46 10.38 -14.69 -7.24
C SER A 46 10.70 -13.45 -8.09
N THR A 47 11.88 -12.89 -7.85
CA THR A 47 12.45 -11.78 -8.63
C THR A 47 13.60 -12.29 -9.51
N GLU A 48 13.69 -13.60 -9.70
CA GLU A 48 14.64 -14.22 -10.63
C GLU A 48 14.43 -13.62 -12.04
N GLY A 49 15.47 -12.97 -12.58
CA GLY A 49 15.40 -12.19 -13.82
C GLY A 49 15.50 -10.67 -13.64
N TYR A 50 15.40 -10.14 -12.42
CA TYR A 50 15.62 -8.71 -12.12
C TYR A 50 17.12 -8.40 -12.24
N THR A 51 17.53 -8.02 -13.45
CA THR A 51 18.92 -7.98 -13.89
C THR A 51 19.70 -6.76 -13.38
N PHE A 52 19.03 -5.81 -12.73
CA PHE A 52 19.59 -4.50 -12.37
C PHE A 52 19.33 -4.14 -10.89
N PRO A 53 20.12 -4.67 -9.95
CA PRO A 53 19.93 -4.41 -8.52
C PRO A 53 20.07 -2.93 -8.13
N ALA A 54 20.92 -2.17 -8.83
CA ALA A 54 21.07 -0.72 -8.59
C ALA A 54 19.79 0.08 -8.93
N LEU A 55 19.06 -0.34 -9.98
CA LEU A 55 17.78 0.28 -10.32
C LEU A 55 16.72 -0.09 -9.28
N ALA A 56 16.71 -1.33 -8.80
CA ALA A 56 15.78 -1.76 -7.74
C ALA A 56 15.97 -0.94 -6.45
N LYS A 57 17.22 -0.67 -6.05
CA LYS A 57 17.49 0.23 -4.92
C LYS A 57 16.95 1.64 -5.17
N THR A 58 17.27 2.22 -6.33
CA THR A 58 16.81 3.59 -6.68
C THR A 58 15.28 3.69 -6.65
N VAL A 59 14.58 2.69 -7.19
CA VAL A 59 13.12 2.65 -7.17
C VAL A 59 12.60 2.53 -5.74
N ALA A 60 13.20 1.66 -4.90
CA ALA A 60 12.82 1.54 -3.50
C ALA A 60 13.04 2.85 -2.73
N ASP A 61 14.15 3.56 -2.98
CA ASP A 61 14.43 4.86 -2.35
C ASP A 61 13.36 5.89 -2.77
N MET A 62 13.05 5.99 -4.07
CA MET A 62 12.01 6.91 -4.58
C MET A 62 10.60 6.57 -4.07
N GLN A 63 10.26 5.29 -3.93
CA GLN A 63 8.97 4.87 -3.36
C GLN A 63 8.83 5.25 -1.89
N ASN A 64 9.94 5.35 -1.17
CA ASN A 64 9.98 5.65 0.27
C ASN A 64 10.32 7.12 0.57
N LEU A 65 10.74 7.90 -0.43
CA LEU A 65 11.22 9.27 -0.27
C LEU A 65 10.24 10.16 0.51
N ALA A 66 8.97 10.18 0.15
CA ALA A 66 7.97 11.01 0.82
C ALA A 66 7.82 10.63 2.31
N HIS A 67 7.91 9.34 2.63
CA HIS A 67 7.86 8.87 4.01
C HIS A 67 9.11 9.30 4.77
N ALA A 68 10.30 9.17 4.15
CA ALA A 68 11.55 9.62 4.74
C ALA A 68 11.55 11.13 5.00
N MET A 69 11.04 11.95 4.07
CA MET A 69 10.88 13.40 4.24
C MET A 69 10.00 13.74 5.45
N HIS A 70 8.87 13.07 5.61
CA HIS A 70 7.97 13.30 6.74
C HIS A 70 8.62 12.92 8.08
N LEU A 71 9.40 11.84 8.12
CA LEU A 71 10.18 11.47 9.31
C LEU A 71 11.30 12.47 9.61
N ARG A 72 11.90 13.09 8.58
CA ARG A 72 12.90 14.15 8.77
C ARG A 72 12.32 15.36 9.45
N ASP A 73 11.08 15.73 9.13
CA ASP A 73 10.39 16.83 9.80
C ASP A 73 10.25 16.55 11.29
N TYR A 74 9.82 15.34 11.67
CA TYR A 74 9.75 14.92 13.07
C TYR A 74 11.11 14.89 13.76
N CYS A 75 12.16 14.42 13.09
CA CYS A 75 13.52 14.43 13.62
C CYS A 75 14.06 15.85 13.85
N SER A 76 13.56 16.84 13.11
CA SER A 76 13.98 18.24 13.23
C SER A 76 13.15 19.04 14.25
N ASP A 77 11.92 18.61 14.54
CA ASP A 77 11.03 19.31 15.46
C ASP A 77 11.21 18.83 16.91
N ARG A 78 11.82 19.68 17.74
CA ARG A 78 12.05 19.42 19.17
C ARG A 78 10.77 19.32 20.02
N ARG A 79 9.62 19.70 19.47
CA ARG A 79 8.31 19.54 20.15
C ARG A 79 7.81 18.10 20.07
N VAL A 80 8.30 17.31 19.13
CA VAL A 80 7.96 15.90 18.98
C VAL A 80 8.83 15.09 19.94
N SER A 81 8.24 14.13 20.66
CA SER A 81 8.99 13.34 21.62
C SER A 81 9.93 12.36 20.91
N ASP A 82 11.12 12.17 21.47
CA ASP A 82 12.10 11.23 20.93
C ASP A 82 11.54 9.79 20.86
N GLU A 83 10.68 9.41 21.82
CA GLU A 83 10.03 8.09 21.83
C GLU A 83 9.15 7.90 20.59
N PHE A 84 8.34 8.90 20.24
CA PHE A 84 7.52 8.87 19.04
C PHE A 84 8.39 8.73 17.79
N VAL A 85 9.46 9.51 17.68
CA VAL A 85 10.37 9.44 16.54
C VAL A 85 11.03 8.05 16.45
N ARG A 86 11.48 7.49 17.57
CA ARG A 86 12.07 6.15 17.64
C ARG A 86 11.09 5.07 17.18
N GLU A 87 9.83 5.13 17.60
CA GLU A 87 8.81 4.17 17.18
C GLU A 87 8.56 4.25 15.66
N ARG A 88 8.45 5.46 15.11
CA ARG A 88 8.22 5.65 13.67
C ARG A 88 9.41 5.17 12.84
N LEU A 89 10.64 5.47 13.26
CA LEU A 89 11.86 4.96 12.63
C LEU A 89 11.93 3.43 12.69
N ALA A 90 11.53 2.80 13.81
CA ALA A 90 11.50 1.35 13.94
C ALA A 90 10.50 0.70 12.96
N ARG A 91 9.32 1.30 12.79
CA ARG A 91 8.34 0.83 11.79
C ARG A 91 8.86 1.02 10.36
N PHE A 92 9.48 2.16 10.07
CA PHE A 92 10.07 2.42 8.75
C PHE A 92 11.25 1.49 8.44
N SER A 93 12.03 1.10 9.46
CA SER A 93 13.09 0.10 9.36
C SER A 93 12.55 -1.28 8.93
N GLN A 94 11.39 -1.68 9.46
CA GLN A 94 10.74 -2.94 9.07
C GLN A 94 10.25 -2.91 7.63
N LEU A 95 9.78 -1.75 7.15
CA LEU A 95 9.27 -1.59 5.79
C LEU A 95 10.41 -1.60 4.75
N THR A 96 11.53 -0.96 5.07
CA THR A 96 12.67 -0.78 4.15
C THR A 96 13.72 -1.89 4.26
N GLY A 97 13.67 -2.68 5.33
CA GLY A 97 14.70 -3.68 5.64
C GLY A 97 16.05 -3.07 6.07
N ARG A 98 16.09 -1.76 6.34
CA ARG A 98 17.29 -1.02 6.77
C ARG A 98 17.17 -0.61 8.23
N GLN A 99 18.30 -0.43 8.92
CA GLN A 99 18.29 0.22 10.23
C GLN A 99 18.15 1.72 10.03
N GLU A 100 16.98 2.27 10.32
CA GLU A 100 16.70 3.68 10.10
C GLU A 100 16.97 4.54 11.35
N THR A 101 17.58 5.69 11.12
CA THR A 101 17.92 6.72 12.09
C THR A 101 17.60 8.08 11.49
N CYS A 102 17.50 9.15 12.30
CA CYS A 102 17.32 10.49 11.76
C CYS A 102 18.41 10.91 10.74
N ARG A 103 19.60 10.29 10.79
CA ARG A 103 20.69 10.53 9.83
C ARG A 103 20.48 9.80 8.51
N SER A 104 20.08 8.53 8.55
CA SER A 104 19.98 7.68 7.35
C SER A 104 18.85 8.12 6.41
N LEU A 105 17.88 8.90 6.90
CA LEU A 105 16.82 9.48 6.08
C LEU A 105 17.36 10.46 5.02
N LEU A 106 18.62 10.90 5.10
CA LEU A 106 19.28 11.73 4.09
C LEU A 106 19.70 10.94 2.84
N ASP A 107 19.70 9.61 2.92
CA ASP A 107 20.13 8.70 1.84
C ASP A 107 18.97 8.26 0.92
N TYR A 108 17.79 8.86 1.09
CA TYR A 108 16.58 8.66 0.29
C TYR A 108 16.34 9.89 -0.59
#